data_AF-A0A348UN97-F1
#
_entry.id   AF-A0A348UN97-F1
#
_cell.length_a   1.000
_cell.length_b   1.000
_cell.length_c   1.000
_cell.angle_alpha   90.00
_cell.angle_beta   90.00
_cell.angle_gamma   90.00
#
_symmetry.space_group_name_H-M   'P 1'
#
loop_
_entity.id
_entity.type
_entity.pdbx_description
1 polymer ?
#
loop_
_entity_poly.entity_id
_entity_poly.type
_entity_poly.pdbx_seq_one_letter_code
_entity_poly.pdbx_strand_id
1 'polypeptide(L)'
;DIRAQIARGATYQVNYTARYDSVLDTAPIHLFHRLARHQHRHAAFLDLPEWSICSGSHELFFALEGDQVTCRPMKGTGPRGADEQNDADLAAALRSSIKDRAENLMIVDMVRNDLGRVARAGSVQVPALFEVEPYPTLYQMTSTVTCRSDASLTKLFTALFPAASITGAPKVSAMQHIRRLETSPRGLYTGAIGWIGPGRNAAFNVAIRTAVVHKPSGATRYGVGGGITWDSRPEAEYAEAQLKARVLAEPDARTFHLFETLRWDPEDGWFLLDRHIDRLLRSARYFGFPTATDTLFREAFATCANALVAQADEARRVRIQLDADGRLHGQAVLLTQTVNPFRARLASRPVLASHPFLRHKTSVRQMYEDPRPHGVEEILHYNENGELTEFGIGNLVLDIDGERVTPPLCAGLLPGTFRAELL
;
A
#
# COMPACT_ATOMS: atom_id res chain seq x y z
N ASP A 1 15.21 19.90 -18.69
CA ASP A 1 14.59 21.22 -18.39
C ASP A 1 14.48 21.57 -16.91
N ILE A 2 13.79 20.79 -16.07
CA ILE A 2 13.55 21.17 -14.65
C ILE A 2 14.86 21.46 -13.91
N ARG A 3 15.86 20.57 -13.97
CA ARG A 3 17.18 20.82 -13.35
C ARG A 3 17.84 22.12 -13.84
N ALA A 4 17.69 22.48 -15.12
CA ALA A 4 18.26 23.73 -15.63
C ALA A 4 17.55 24.97 -15.05
N GLN A 5 16.28 24.87 -14.67
CA GLN A 5 15.55 25.94 -14.00
C GLN A 5 15.95 26.04 -12.52
N ILE A 6 16.20 24.89 -11.88
CA ILE A 6 16.76 24.84 -10.53
C ILE A 6 18.17 25.43 -10.50
N ALA A 7 19.03 25.09 -11.46
CA ALA A 7 20.38 25.65 -11.58
C ALA A 7 20.40 27.17 -11.69
N ARG A 8 19.38 27.77 -12.33
CA ARG A 8 19.24 29.22 -12.48
C ARG A 8 18.58 29.89 -11.28
N GLY A 9 18.23 29.14 -10.23
CA GLY A 9 17.53 29.65 -9.06
C GLY A 9 16.08 30.06 -9.31
N ALA A 10 15.48 29.66 -10.45
CA ALA A 10 14.10 30.02 -10.77
C ALA A 10 13.08 29.27 -9.87
N THR A 11 13.47 28.09 -9.38
CA THR A 11 12.68 27.22 -8.50
C THR A 11 13.62 26.25 -7.76
N TYR A 12 13.23 25.77 -6.58
CA TYR A 12 13.94 24.75 -5.80
C TYR A 12 13.37 23.35 -6.05
N GLN A 13 12.07 23.26 -6.35
CA GLN A 13 11.37 22.01 -6.61
C GLN A 13 10.21 22.26 -7.57
N VAL A 14 9.99 21.33 -8.50
CA VAL A 14 8.79 21.30 -9.35
C VAL A 14 8.12 19.93 -9.24
N ASN A 15 6.84 19.88 -8.85
CA ASN A 15 6.04 18.66 -8.92
C ASN A 15 5.69 18.37 -10.38
N TYR A 16 6.35 17.39 -10.98
CA TYR A 16 6.14 16.99 -12.36
C TYR A 16 5.36 15.68 -12.42
N THR A 17 4.36 15.64 -13.29
CA THR A 17 3.35 14.58 -13.25
C THR A 17 2.98 14.07 -14.64
N ALA A 18 2.56 12.82 -14.71
CA ALA A 18 2.01 12.16 -15.89
C ALA A 18 0.54 11.79 -15.66
N ARG A 19 -0.15 11.41 -16.74
CA ARG A 19 -1.52 10.88 -16.71
C ARG A 19 -1.50 9.45 -17.24
N TYR A 20 -2.19 8.57 -16.54
CA TYR A 20 -2.63 7.29 -17.08
C TYR A 20 -4.06 7.47 -17.56
N ASP A 21 -4.27 7.13 -18.82
CA ASP A 21 -5.58 7.08 -19.43
C ASP A 21 -5.91 5.61 -19.72
N SER A 22 -7.12 5.19 -19.35
CA SER A 22 -7.62 3.85 -19.60
C SER A 22 -9.13 3.88 -19.85
N VAL A 23 -9.70 2.73 -20.20
CA VAL A 23 -11.15 2.54 -20.19
C VAL A 23 -11.47 1.60 -19.03
N LEU A 24 -12.37 2.02 -18.14
CA LEU A 24 -12.88 1.20 -17.07
C LEU A 24 -14.07 0.39 -17.58
N ASP A 25 -13.97 -0.92 -17.43
CA ASP A 25 -14.96 -1.94 -17.82
C ASP A 25 -15.82 -2.41 -16.64
N THR A 26 -15.55 -1.92 -15.44
CA THR A 26 -16.24 -2.24 -14.19
C THR A 26 -16.96 -1.02 -13.60
N ALA A 27 -17.85 -1.25 -12.64
CA ALA A 27 -18.49 -0.16 -11.93
C ALA A 27 -17.45 0.71 -11.18
N PRO A 28 -17.51 2.05 -11.26
CA PRO A 28 -16.54 2.95 -10.60
C PRO A 28 -16.38 2.72 -9.10
N ILE A 29 -17.43 2.25 -8.42
CA ILE A 29 -17.37 1.93 -7.00
C ILE A 29 -16.34 0.82 -6.68
N HIS A 30 -16.10 -0.12 -7.59
CA HIS A 30 -15.07 -1.16 -7.41
C HIS A 30 -13.66 -0.55 -7.48
N LEU A 31 -13.44 0.40 -8.39
CA LEU A 31 -12.19 1.16 -8.44
C LEU A 31 -12.00 1.98 -7.16
N PHE A 32 -13.04 2.64 -6.67
CA PHE A 32 -12.99 3.34 -5.39
C PHE A 32 -12.63 2.42 -4.22
N HIS A 33 -13.28 1.25 -4.11
CA HIS A 33 -12.96 0.29 -3.06
C HIS A 33 -11.50 -0.16 -3.13
N ARG A 34 -10.96 -0.41 -4.32
CA ARG A 34 -9.52 -0.72 -4.50
C ARG A 34 -8.63 0.42 -4.01
N LEU A 35 -8.92 1.65 -4.39
CA LEU A 35 -8.12 2.83 -4.03
C LEU A 35 -8.19 3.16 -2.53
N ALA A 36 -9.36 3.00 -1.91
CA ALA A 36 -9.64 3.40 -0.53
C ALA A 36 -9.49 2.25 0.49
N ARG A 37 -9.21 1.03 0.03
CA ARG A 37 -9.21 -0.22 0.81
C ARG A 37 -8.49 -0.11 2.16
N HIS A 38 -7.40 0.63 2.17
CA HIS A 38 -6.47 0.59 3.27
C HIS A 38 -6.35 1.88 4.08
N GLN A 39 -6.92 2.97 3.59
CA GLN A 39 -7.05 4.20 4.36
C GLN A 39 -8.22 5.03 3.85
N HIS A 40 -9.23 5.20 4.72
CA HIS A 40 -10.48 5.87 4.40
C HIS A 40 -10.56 7.31 4.91
N ARG A 41 -9.60 7.75 5.75
CA ARG A 41 -9.70 9.04 6.48
C ARG A 41 -9.93 10.25 5.57
N HIS A 42 -9.33 10.25 4.38
CA HIS A 42 -9.47 11.33 3.38
C HIS A 42 -9.93 10.81 2.01
N ALA A 43 -10.40 9.56 1.96
CA ALA A 43 -10.95 8.98 0.74
C ALA A 43 -12.31 9.60 0.43
N ALA A 44 -12.65 9.68 -0.85
CA ALA A 44 -13.93 10.22 -1.30
C ALA A 44 -14.41 9.50 -2.56
N PHE A 45 -15.69 9.11 -2.56
CA PHE A 45 -16.40 8.67 -3.75
C PHE A 45 -17.49 9.69 -4.05
N LEU A 46 -17.42 10.33 -5.22
CA LEU A 46 -18.48 11.22 -5.70
C LEU A 46 -19.12 10.60 -6.93
N ASP A 47 -20.42 10.32 -6.82
CA ASP A 47 -21.22 9.82 -7.92
C ASP A 47 -22.04 10.95 -8.53
N LEU A 48 -21.51 11.57 -9.58
CA LEU A 48 -22.14 12.68 -10.29
C LEU A 48 -22.87 12.15 -11.55
N PRO A 49 -23.77 12.93 -12.17
CA PRO A 49 -24.56 12.45 -13.32
C PRO A 49 -23.71 11.84 -14.45
N GLU A 50 -22.64 12.52 -14.87
CA GLU A 50 -21.77 12.07 -15.98
C GLU A 50 -20.41 11.53 -15.52
N TRP A 51 -20.03 11.79 -14.26
CA TRP A 51 -18.68 11.55 -13.77
C TRP A 51 -18.71 10.78 -12.45
N SER A 52 -17.76 9.85 -12.27
CA SER A 52 -17.46 9.29 -10.96
C SER A 52 -16.05 9.68 -10.56
N ILE A 53 -15.90 10.17 -9.33
CA ILE A 53 -14.59 10.52 -8.75
C ILE A 53 -14.27 9.46 -7.70
N CYS A 54 -13.20 8.71 -7.91
CA CYS A 54 -12.72 7.65 -7.03
C CYS A 54 -11.41 8.11 -6.39
N SER A 55 -11.46 8.70 -5.20
CA SER A 55 -10.28 9.21 -4.51
C SER A 55 -9.88 8.32 -3.35
N GLY A 56 -8.68 7.72 -3.45
CA GLY A 56 -7.98 7.09 -2.33
C GLY A 56 -6.95 8.02 -1.71
N SER A 57 -7.23 9.33 -1.63
CA SER A 57 -6.28 10.31 -1.10
C SER A 57 -5.98 10.07 0.37
N HIS A 58 -4.73 10.30 0.74
CA HIS A 58 -4.22 10.18 2.10
C HIS A 58 -3.78 11.52 2.69
N GLU A 59 -3.75 12.58 1.89
CA GLU A 59 -3.24 13.88 2.30
C GLU A 59 -4.39 14.81 2.69
N LEU A 60 -4.35 15.32 3.92
CA LEU A 60 -5.22 16.41 4.34
C LEU A 60 -4.68 17.72 3.79
N PHE A 61 -5.43 18.36 2.88
CA PHE A 61 -5.11 19.71 2.42
C PHE A 61 -5.30 20.69 3.57
N PHE A 62 -6.53 20.80 4.08
CA PHE A 62 -6.77 21.42 5.37
C PHE A 62 -8.10 20.94 5.98
N ALA A 63 -8.17 20.94 7.31
CA ALA A 63 -9.39 20.88 8.09
C ALA A 63 -9.61 22.22 8.82
N LEU A 64 -10.87 22.59 8.98
CA LEU A 64 -11.33 23.75 9.73
C LEU A 64 -12.31 23.24 10.80
N GLU A 65 -12.01 23.50 12.06
CA GLU A 65 -12.86 23.17 13.21
C GLU A 65 -13.02 24.42 14.09
N GLY A 66 -14.12 25.14 13.91
CA GLY A 66 -14.33 26.43 14.56
C GLY A 66 -13.38 27.50 14.01
N ASP A 67 -12.38 27.88 14.82
CA ASP A 67 -11.28 28.76 14.41
C ASP A 67 -9.94 28.01 14.21
N GLN A 68 -9.89 26.70 14.45
CA GLN A 68 -8.69 25.90 14.27
C GLN A 68 -8.56 25.47 12.81
N VAL A 69 -7.45 25.82 12.15
CA VAL A 69 -7.07 25.30 10.84
C VAL A 69 -5.93 24.30 11.03
N THR A 70 -6.02 23.15 10.38
CA THR A 70 -5.00 22.09 10.43
C THR A 70 -4.66 21.63 9.02
N CYS A 71 -3.39 21.69 8.64
CA CYS A 71 -2.86 21.14 7.40
C CYS A 71 -1.93 19.97 7.73
N ARG A 72 -1.93 18.91 6.93
CA ARG A 72 -0.97 17.79 7.08
C ARG A 72 -0.24 17.52 5.77
N PRO A 73 0.71 18.38 5.36
CA PRO A 73 1.51 18.12 4.17
C PRO A 73 2.27 16.80 4.28
N MET A 74 2.42 16.12 3.14
CA MET A 74 3.23 14.91 3.04
C MET A 74 4.32 15.03 1.98
N LYS A 75 5.51 14.54 2.31
CA LYS A 75 6.67 14.48 1.41
C LYS A 75 7.70 13.54 2.00
N GLY A 76 8.25 12.65 1.14
CA GLY A 76 9.10 11.52 1.51
C GLY A 76 8.32 10.21 1.48
N THR A 77 8.75 9.28 0.63
CA THR A 77 8.04 8.02 0.38
C THR A 77 9.04 6.87 0.43
N GLY A 78 8.75 5.84 1.23
CA GLY A 78 9.55 4.63 1.32
C GLY A 78 8.74 3.40 0.87
N PRO A 79 9.36 2.34 0.34
CA PRO A 79 8.65 1.09 0.08
C PRO A 79 8.29 0.40 1.40
N ARG A 80 7.34 -0.54 1.33
CA ARG A 80 7.15 -1.52 2.41
C ARG A 80 8.18 -2.65 2.28
N GLY A 81 8.55 -3.21 3.42
CA GLY A 81 9.51 -4.31 3.51
C GLY A 81 8.91 -5.67 3.14
N ALA A 82 9.80 -6.61 2.85
CA ALA A 82 9.43 -7.99 2.55
C ALA A 82 8.99 -8.79 3.80
N ASP A 83 9.42 -8.35 4.97
CA ASP A 83 9.12 -8.91 6.28
C ASP A 83 9.10 -7.80 7.35
N GLU A 84 8.69 -8.12 8.57
CA GLU A 84 8.49 -7.14 9.65
C GLU A 84 9.77 -6.39 10.05
N GLN A 85 10.91 -7.10 10.10
CA GLN A 85 12.18 -6.47 10.43
C GLN A 85 12.61 -5.53 9.31
N ASN A 86 12.57 -6.00 8.06
CA ASN A 86 12.89 -5.17 6.90
C ASN A 86 11.94 -3.97 6.76
N ASP A 87 10.65 -4.14 7.05
CA ASP A 87 9.65 -3.07 7.01
C ASP A 87 9.94 -2.01 8.08
N ALA A 88 10.27 -2.43 9.29
CA ALA A 88 10.70 -1.55 10.38
C ALA A 88 12.01 -0.79 10.03
N ASP A 89 12.98 -1.49 9.45
CA ASP A 89 14.26 -0.89 9.02
C ASP A 89 14.03 0.16 7.92
N LEU A 90 13.16 -0.13 6.94
CA LEU A 90 12.79 0.83 5.89
C LEU A 90 12.04 2.05 6.44
N ALA A 91 11.16 1.86 7.43
CA ALA A 91 10.50 2.96 8.11
C ALA A 91 11.50 3.84 8.86
N ALA A 92 12.45 3.23 9.58
CA ALA A 92 13.50 3.93 10.30
C ALA A 92 14.46 4.68 9.36
N ALA A 93 14.78 4.08 8.21
CA ALA A 93 15.56 4.71 7.16
C ALA A 93 14.85 5.94 6.59
N LEU A 94 13.55 5.85 6.27
CA LEU A 94 12.77 7.00 5.82
C LEU A 94 12.72 8.10 6.88
N ARG A 95 12.51 7.72 8.15
CA ARG A 95 12.45 8.67 9.28
C ARG A 95 13.75 9.43 9.48
N SER A 96 14.89 8.80 9.23
CA SER A 96 16.22 9.38 9.43
C SER A 96 16.82 10.02 8.17
N SER A 97 16.20 9.83 7.00
CA SER A 97 16.67 10.36 5.72
C SER A 97 16.77 11.89 5.74
N ILE A 98 17.99 12.39 5.59
CA ILE A 98 18.28 13.84 5.52
C ILE A 98 17.57 14.45 4.30
N LYS A 99 17.57 13.76 3.16
CA LYS A 99 16.91 14.20 1.93
C LYS A 99 15.40 14.38 2.17
N ASP A 100 14.72 13.33 2.64
CA ASP A 100 13.26 13.35 2.80
C ASP A 100 12.82 14.37 3.86
N ARG A 101 13.57 14.50 4.97
CA ARG A 101 13.32 15.52 5.99
C ARG A 101 13.51 16.95 5.44
N ALA A 102 14.52 17.19 4.62
CA ALA A 102 14.75 18.49 4.01
C ALA A 102 13.62 18.87 3.04
N GLU A 103 13.20 17.92 2.19
CA GLU A 103 12.06 18.13 1.30
C GLU A 103 10.76 18.38 2.07
N ASN A 104 10.48 17.58 3.11
CA ASN A 104 9.31 17.75 3.96
C ASN A 104 9.32 19.10 4.69
N LEU A 105 10.45 19.49 5.26
CA LEU A 105 10.60 20.77 5.96
C LEU A 105 10.34 21.97 5.03
N MET A 106 10.84 21.92 3.79
CA MET A 106 10.56 22.95 2.80
C MET A 106 9.05 23.09 2.53
N ILE A 107 8.31 21.97 2.43
CA ILE A 107 6.85 22.01 2.29
C ILE A 107 6.17 22.55 3.55
N VAL A 108 6.63 22.16 4.74
CA VAL A 108 6.13 22.69 6.01
C VAL A 108 6.29 24.21 6.07
N ASP A 109 7.45 24.74 5.68
CA ASP A 109 7.69 26.19 5.67
C ASP A 109 6.81 26.93 4.65
N MET A 110 6.55 26.35 3.49
CA MET A 110 5.57 26.89 2.55
C MET A 110 4.17 26.94 3.16
N VAL A 111 3.73 25.85 3.81
CA VAL A 111 2.42 25.79 4.47
C VAL A 111 2.32 26.80 5.61
N ARG A 112 3.37 26.96 6.42
CA ARG A 112 3.44 27.99 7.47
C ARG A 112 3.31 29.39 6.88
N ASN A 113 4.01 29.67 5.79
CA ASN A 113 3.95 30.97 5.11
C ASN A 113 2.56 31.24 4.53
N ASP A 114 1.91 30.23 3.93
CA ASP A 114 0.56 30.38 3.37
C ASP A 114 -0.48 30.57 4.50
N LEU A 115 -0.41 29.79 5.58
CA LEU A 115 -1.27 29.96 6.76
C LEU A 115 -1.04 31.32 7.44
N GLY A 116 0.20 31.82 7.48
CA GLY A 116 0.54 33.12 8.06
C GLY A 116 -0.21 34.31 7.45
N ARG A 117 -0.71 34.19 6.21
CA ARG A 117 -1.52 35.23 5.55
C ARG A 117 -2.94 35.35 6.09
N VAL A 118 -3.44 34.31 6.75
CA VAL A 118 -4.84 34.20 7.21
C VAL A 118 -4.95 33.86 8.71
N ALA A 119 -3.83 33.52 9.36
CA ALA A 119 -3.77 33.19 10.77
C ALA A 119 -3.84 34.44 11.66
N ARG A 120 -4.36 34.27 12.89
CA ARG A 120 -4.12 35.23 13.97
C ARG A 120 -2.62 35.27 14.27
N ALA A 121 -2.08 36.46 14.52
CA ALA A 121 -0.65 36.65 14.77
C ALA A 121 -0.15 35.73 15.90
N GLY A 122 0.98 35.06 15.67
CA GLY A 122 1.59 34.13 16.63
C GLY A 122 0.90 32.77 16.79
N SER A 123 -0.20 32.50 16.08
CA SER A 123 -0.95 31.24 16.25
C SER A 123 -0.46 30.08 15.38
N VAL A 124 0.42 30.32 14.40
CA VAL A 124 0.94 29.26 13.52
C VAL A 124 1.91 28.36 14.30
N GLN A 125 1.59 27.07 14.40
CA GLN A 125 2.35 26.07 15.14
C GLN A 125 2.63 24.84 14.27
N VAL A 126 3.66 24.07 14.66
CA VAL A 126 4.03 22.81 14.00
C VAL A 126 4.09 21.72 15.07
N PRO A 127 2.94 21.18 15.50
CA PRO A 127 2.89 20.24 16.63
C PRO A 127 3.57 18.89 16.35
N ALA A 128 3.71 18.50 15.09
CA ALA A 128 4.37 17.25 14.71
C ALA A 128 5.19 17.44 13.42
N LEU A 129 6.40 16.88 13.41
CA LEU A 129 7.33 16.91 12.28
C LEU A 129 7.85 15.51 11.98
N PHE A 130 7.89 15.15 10.70
CA PHE A 130 8.52 13.93 10.20
C PHE A 130 7.93 12.64 10.80
N GLU A 131 6.61 12.62 11.00
CA GLU A 131 5.90 11.39 11.34
C GLU A 131 5.95 10.44 10.14
N VAL A 132 6.27 9.17 10.38
CA VAL A 132 6.27 8.15 9.32
C VAL A 132 5.04 7.29 9.52
N GLU A 133 4.12 7.38 8.57
CA GLU A 133 2.85 6.67 8.58
C GLU A 133 2.91 5.45 7.64
N PRO A 134 2.53 4.24 8.11
CA PRO A 134 2.46 3.07 7.26
C PRO A 134 1.22 3.13 6.35
N TYR A 135 1.45 2.87 5.06
CA TYR A 135 0.42 2.57 4.07
C TYR A 135 0.72 1.17 3.48
N PRO A 136 -0.24 0.50 2.84
CA PRO A 136 -0.07 -0.88 2.35
C PRO A 136 1.05 -1.06 1.35
N THR A 137 1.23 -0.09 0.45
CA THR A 137 2.22 -0.15 -0.61
C THR A 137 3.49 0.61 -0.29
N LEU A 138 3.44 1.50 0.71
CA LEU A 138 4.52 2.46 0.99
C LEU A 138 4.45 2.99 2.44
N TYR A 139 5.55 3.57 2.90
CA TYR A 139 5.55 4.53 4.00
C TYR A 139 5.47 5.94 3.45
N GLN A 140 4.84 6.84 4.20
CA GLN A 140 4.78 8.26 3.87
C GLN A 140 5.19 9.10 5.07
N MET A 141 6.09 10.06 4.83
CA MET A 141 6.43 11.05 5.84
C MET A 141 5.46 12.22 5.79
N THR A 142 4.90 12.56 6.94
CA THR A 142 3.90 13.63 7.16
C THR A 142 4.36 14.58 8.25
N SER A 143 3.87 15.81 8.19
CA SER A 143 4.05 16.82 9.24
C SER A 143 2.73 17.54 9.46
N THR A 144 2.50 18.06 10.66
CA THR A 144 1.25 18.77 10.99
C THR A 144 1.55 20.24 11.23
N VAL A 145 0.81 21.13 10.56
CA VAL A 145 0.87 22.58 10.75
C VAL A 145 -0.53 23.08 11.12
N THR A 146 -0.61 23.86 12.19
CA THR A 146 -1.88 24.37 12.72
C THR A 146 -1.87 25.88 12.86
N CYS A 147 -3.03 26.53 12.81
CA CYS A 147 -3.17 27.93 13.21
C CYS A 147 -4.59 28.25 13.69
N ARG A 148 -4.78 29.39 14.36
CA ARG A 148 -6.11 29.95 14.64
C ARG A 148 -6.46 30.97 13.57
N SER A 149 -7.66 30.92 12.99
CA SER A 149 -8.10 31.85 11.94
C SER A 149 -9.61 32.13 11.98
N ASP A 150 -9.95 33.41 11.92
CA ASP A 150 -11.33 33.89 11.71
C ASP A 150 -11.68 34.04 10.22
N ALA A 151 -10.73 33.77 9.32
CA ALA A 151 -10.91 33.96 7.88
C ALA A 151 -12.09 33.14 7.35
N SER A 152 -12.77 33.66 6.33
CA SER A 152 -13.78 32.88 5.61
C SER A 152 -13.13 31.71 4.88
N LEU A 153 -13.92 30.68 4.58
CA LEU A 153 -13.44 29.53 3.83
C LEU A 153 -12.83 29.92 2.47
N THR A 154 -13.42 30.90 1.78
CA THR A 154 -12.87 31.45 0.53
C THR A 154 -11.48 32.06 0.73
N LYS A 155 -11.26 32.82 1.81
CA LYS A 155 -9.94 33.39 2.12
C LYS A 155 -8.91 32.30 2.45
N LEU A 156 -9.32 31.26 3.19
CA LEU A 156 -8.47 30.10 3.46
C LEU A 156 -8.05 29.41 2.16
N PHE A 157 -9.00 29.11 1.26
CA PHE A 157 -8.69 28.55 -0.05
C PHE A 157 -7.77 29.45 -0.87
N THR A 158 -8.03 30.75 -0.97
CA THR A 158 -7.18 31.68 -1.73
C THR A 158 -5.75 31.72 -1.21
N ALA A 159 -5.55 31.62 0.10
CA ALA A 159 -4.22 31.65 0.70
C ALA A 159 -3.46 30.33 0.51
N LEU A 160 -4.15 29.19 0.69
CA LEU A 160 -3.54 27.87 0.75
C LEU A 160 -3.45 27.18 -0.61
N PHE A 161 -4.40 27.41 -1.50
CA PHE A 161 -4.55 26.66 -2.75
C PHE A 161 -3.64 27.19 -3.86
N PRO A 162 -3.10 26.30 -4.72
CA PRO A 162 -3.06 24.84 -4.59
C PRO A 162 -2.10 24.36 -3.49
N ALA A 163 -2.28 23.12 -3.02
CA ALA A 163 -1.48 22.56 -1.92
C ALA A 163 0.03 22.59 -2.22
N ALA A 164 0.84 22.87 -1.19
CA ALA A 164 2.28 23.07 -1.34
C ALA A 164 3.02 21.80 -1.84
N SER A 165 2.61 20.63 -1.36
CA SER A 165 3.19 19.31 -1.68
C SER A 165 3.10 18.94 -3.17
N ILE A 166 2.07 19.44 -3.88
CA ILE A 166 1.78 19.07 -5.27
C ILE A 166 2.12 20.17 -6.29
N THR A 167 2.78 21.23 -5.85
CA THR A 167 3.22 22.33 -6.73
C THR A 167 4.73 22.37 -6.86
N GLY A 168 5.41 22.89 -5.84
CA GLY A 168 6.83 23.22 -5.90
C GLY A 168 7.13 24.57 -5.28
N ALA A 169 8.40 24.86 -5.08
CA ALA A 169 8.86 26.04 -4.34
C ALA A 169 9.74 26.91 -5.25
N PRO A 170 9.52 28.23 -5.35
CA PRO A 170 8.32 28.98 -4.95
C PRO A 170 7.08 28.63 -5.80
N LYS A 171 5.88 28.66 -5.21
CA LYS A 171 4.63 28.15 -5.80
C LYS A 171 4.30 28.75 -7.17
N VAL A 172 4.37 30.08 -7.32
CA VAL A 172 4.02 30.78 -8.57
C VAL A 172 4.94 30.38 -9.72
N SER A 173 6.26 30.40 -9.48
CA SER A 173 7.26 29.99 -10.47
C SER A 173 7.07 28.52 -10.86
N ALA A 174 6.95 27.63 -9.87
CA ALA A 174 6.73 26.20 -10.10
C ALA A 174 5.48 25.93 -10.96
N MET A 175 4.36 26.62 -10.70
CA MET A 175 3.14 26.49 -11.50
C MET A 175 3.32 26.94 -12.96
N GLN A 176 4.10 27.99 -13.21
CA GLN A 176 4.44 28.41 -14.58
C GLN A 176 5.29 27.36 -15.30
N HIS A 177 6.25 26.73 -14.60
CA HIS A 177 7.02 25.61 -15.14
C HIS A 177 6.13 24.40 -15.44
N ILE A 178 5.25 24.02 -14.51
CA ILE A 178 4.28 22.93 -14.69
C ILE A 178 3.44 23.17 -15.95
N ARG A 179 2.88 24.38 -16.12
CA ARG A 179 2.05 24.72 -17.27
C ARG A 179 2.78 24.61 -18.60
N ARG A 180 4.09 24.87 -18.64
CA ARG A 180 4.91 24.72 -19.85
C ARG A 180 5.32 23.27 -20.12
N LEU A 181 5.54 22.47 -19.08
CA LEU A 181 6.11 21.13 -19.19
C LEU A 181 5.06 20.03 -19.33
N GLU A 182 3.87 20.21 -18.78
CA GLU A 182 2.78 19.22 -18.88
C GLU A 182 1.95 19.45 -20.14
N THR A 183 1.56 18.35 -20.79
CA THR A 183 0.84 18.36 -22.08
C THR A 183 -0.65 18.61 -21.94
N SER A 184 -1.20 18.58 -20.72
CA SER A 184 -2.62 18.77 -20.46
C SER A 184 -2.85 19.50 -19.13
N PRO A 185 -3.99 20.20 -18.95
CA PRO A 185 -4.37 20.69 -17.62
C PRO A 185 -4.53 19.53 -16.63
N ARG A 186 -4.33 19.80 -15.34
CA ARG A 186 -4.48 18.78 -14.28
C ARG A 186 -5.94 18.46 -13.97
N GLY A 187 -6.87 19.39 -14.20
CA GLY A 187 -8.29 19.20 -13.89
C GLY A 187 -8.48 19.02 -12.37
N LEU A 188 -9.23 17.99 -11.97
CA LEU A 188 -9.40 17.65 -10.55
C LEU A 188 -8.11 17.15 -9.90
N TYR A 189 -7.21 16.48 -10.66
CA TYR A 189 -5.96 15.98 -10.11
C TYR A 189 -5.11 17.12 -9.54
N THR A 190 -4.60 16.93 -8.32
CA THR A 190 -3.94 17.96 -7.49
C THR A 190 -4.82 19.14 -7.06
N GLY A 191 -6.13 19.04 -7.27
CA GLY A 191 -7.14 19.91 -6.68
C GLY A 191 -7.48 19.49 -5.24
N ALA A 192 -8.72 19.69 -4.83
CA ALA A 192 -9.21 19.33 -3.50
C ALA A 192 -10.62 18.74 -3.55
N ILE A 193 -10.87 17.71 -2.73
CA ILE A 193 -12.19 17.10 -2.54
C ILE A 193 -12.50 17.15 -1.04
N GLY A 194 -13.71 17.53 -0.68
CA GLY A 194 -14.06 17.68 0.73
C GLY A 194 -15.52 17.97 0.95
N TRP A 195 -15.82 18.37 2.18
CA TRP A 195 -17.18 18.69 2.62
C TRP A 195 -17.17 19.97 3.47
N ILE A 196 -18.32 20.62 3.54
CA ILE A 196 -18.57 21.81 4.35
C ILE A 196 -19.83 21.54 5.16
N GLY A 197 -19.71 21.66 6.47
CA GLY A 197 -20.80 21.48 7.43
C GLY A 197 -21.11 22.77 8.20
N PRO A 198 -22.15 22.75 9.04
CA PRO A 198 -22.48 23.85 9.93
C PRO A 198 -21.38 24.07 10.99
N GLY A 199 -21.40 25.25 11.63
CA GLY A 199 -20.51 25.53 12.77
C GLY A 199 -19.03 25.74 12.41
N ARG A 200 -18.73 26.23 11.20
CA ARG A 200 -17.35 26.37 10.68
C ARG A 200 -16.58 25.05 10.78
N ASN A 201 -17.20 23.99 10.28
CA ASN A 201 -16.58 22.68 10.21
C ASN A 201 -16.44 22.25 8.75
N ALA A 202 -15.24 21.99 8.29
CA ALA A 202 -14.98 21.57 6.91
C ALA A 202 -13.66 20.81 6.83
N ALA A 203 -13.55 19.90 5.87
CA ALA A 203 -12.29 19.21 5.62
C ALA A 203 -12.13 18.93 4.14
N PHE A 204 -10.91 19.14 3.63
CA PHE A 204 -10.54 18.95 2.25
C PHE A 204 -9.27 18.12 2.16
N ASN A 205 -9.25 17.15 1.27
CA ASN A 205 -8.06 16.42 0.89
C ASN A 205 -7.31 17.15 -0.23
N VAL A 206 -6.10 16.70 -0.53
CA VAL A 206 -5.46 16.95 -1.83
C VAL A 206 -5.92 15.85 -2.78
N ALA A 207 -6.42 16.19 -3.96
CA ALA A 207 -6.94 15.23 -4.95
C ALA A 207 -5.80 14.49 -5.69
N ILE A 208 -5.04 13.72 -4.93
CA ILE A 208 -4.03 12.76 -5.37
C ILE A 208 -4.55 11.34 -5.14
N ARG A 209 -3.95 10.36 -5.84
CA ARG A 209 -4.46 8.98 -5.83
C ARG A 209 -5.94 8.92 -6.20
N THR A 210 -6.34 9.77 -7.15
CA THR A 210 -7.72 10.00 -7.55
C THR A 210 -7.89 9.64 -9.02
N ALA A 211 -8.84 8.75 -9.31
CA ALA A 211 -9.30 8.48 -10.66
C ALA A 211 -10.58 9.28 -10.96
N VAL A 212 -10.64 9.86 -12.16
CA VAL A 212 -11.84 10.52 -12.69
C VAL A 212 -12.35 9.67 -13.84
N VAL A 213 -13.60 9.20 -13.73
CA VAL A 213 -14.23 8.29 -14.69
C VAL A 213 -15.38 9.02 -15.38
N HIS A 214 -15.36 9.09 -16.71
CA HIS A 214 -16.50 9.50 -17.52
C HIS A 214 -17.44 8.30 -17.68
N LYS A 215 -18.61 8.33 -17.04
CA LYS A 215 -19.52 7.17 -16.98
C LYS A 215 -19.97 6.67 -18.35
N PRO A 216 -20.37 7.54 -19.32
CA PRO A 216 -20.86 7.06 -20.61
C PRO A 216 -19.83 6.31 -21.46
N SER A 217 -18.55 6.66 -21.38
CA SER A 217 -17.50 6.04 -22.21
C SER A 217 -16.56 5.11 -21.44
N GLY A 218 -16.66 5.08 -20.11
CA GLY A 218 -15.68 4.42 -19.23
C GLY A 218 -14.30 5.09 -19.21
N ALA A 219 -14.10 6.20 -19.95
CA ALA A 219 -12.81 6.86 -20.04
C ALA A 219 -12.37 7.32 -18.65
N THR A 220 -11.23 6.80 -18.22
CA THR A 220 -10.71 6.95 -16.86
C THR A 220 -9.34 7.59 -16.92
N ARG A 221 -9.15 8.62 -16.09
CA ARG A 221 -7.87 9.31 -15.96
C ARG A 221 -7.37 9.27 -14.51
N TYR A 222 -6.10 8.93 -14.35
CA TYR A 222 -5.41 8.93 -13.06
C TYR A 222 -4.08 9.69 -13.18
N GLY A 223 -3.83 10.64 -12.28
CA GLY A 223 -2.58 11.40 -12.26
C GLY A 223 -1.57 10.83 -11.27
N VAL A 224 -0.29 10.77 -11.68
CA VAL A 224 0.81 10.39 -10.79
C VAL A 224 2.02 11.28 -11.02
N GLY A 225 2.86 11.45 -10.02
CA GLY A 225 4.14 12.13 -10.18
C GLY A 225 4.91 12.33 -8.87
N GLY A 226 5.88 13.22 -8.95
CA GLY A 226 6.83 13.49 -7.87
C GLY A 226 7.41 14.89 -7.95
N GLY A 227 7.95 15.34 -6.81
CA GLY A 227 8.63 16.63 -6.74
C GLY A 227 10.08 16.47 -7.12
N ILE A 228 10.45 17.05 -8.26
CA ILE A 228 11.80 17.03 -8.79
C ILE A 228 12.63 18.12 -8.11
N THR A 229 13.68 17.73 -7.40
CA THR A 229 14.69 18.61 -6.79
C THR A 229 16.00 18.54 -7.57
N TRP A 230 17.03 19.23 -7.10
CA TRP A 230 18.35 19.24 -7.75
C TRP A 230 18.96 17.83 -7.86
N ASP A 231 18.89 17.06 -6.77
CA ASP A 231 19.50 15.73 -6.65
C ASP A 231 18.61 14.59 -7.20
N SER A 232 17.38 14.91 -7.63
CA SER A 232 16.45 13.95 -8.23
C SER A 232 17.05 13.28 -9.47
N ARG A 233 17.06 11.94 -9.51
CA ARG A 233 17.50 11.14 -10.67
C ARG A 233 16.28 10.68 -11.48
N PRO A 234 16.20 10.91 -12.80
CA PRO A 234 15.01 10.62 -13.60
C PRO A 234 14.45 9.20 -13.40
N GLU A 235 15.32 8.19 -13.39
CA GLU A 235 14.95 6.79 -13.24
C GLU A 235 14.35 6.51 -11.87
N ALA A 236 14.91 7.11 -10.81
CA ALA A 236 14.41 6.96 -9.44
C ALA A 236 13.06 7.65 -9.26
N GLU A 237 12.89 8.86 -9.79
CA GLU A 237 11.61 9.61 -9.74
C GLU A 237 10.51 8.90 -10.54
N TYR A 238 10.87 8.31 -11.68
CA TYR A 238 9.95 7.47 -12.45
C TYR A 238 9.56 6.21 -11.67
N ALA A 239 10.52 5.54 -11.03
CA ALA A 239 10.25 4.37 -10.19
C ALA A 239 9.35 4.73 -8.98
N GLU A 240 9.54 5.90 -8.36
CA GLU A 240 8.67 6.42 -7.29
C GLU A 240 7.25 6.69 -7.81
N ALA A 241 7.12 7.33 -8.98
CA ALA A 241 5.82 7.56 -9.61
C ALA A 241 5.10 6.22 -9.88
N GLN A 242 5.82 5.22 -10.39
CA GLN A 242 5.27 3.87 -10.59
C GLN A 242 4.87 3.21 -9.26
N LEU A 243 5.67 3.37 -8.20
CA LEU A 243 5.34 2.89 -6.86
C LEU A 243 4.02 3.48 -6.35
N LYS A 244 3.79 4.79 -6.54
CA LYS A 244 2.52 5.45 -6.19
C LYS A 244 1.34 4.93 -7.01
N ALA A 245 1.57 4.57 -8.27
CA ALA A 245 0.54 4.03 -9.16
C ALA A 245 0.18 2.55 -8.89
N ARG A 246 1.00 1.79 -8.15
CA ARG A 246 0.78 0.34 -7.91
C ARG A 246 -0.59 0.02 -7.31
N VAL A 247 -1.20 0.94 -6.57
CA VAL A 247 -2.56 0.79 -6.04
C VAL A 247 -3.59 0.44 -7.13
N LEU A 248 -3.40 0.89 -8.36
CA LEU A 248 -4.31 0.61 -9.47
C LEU A 248 -4.31 -0.88 -9.86
N ALA A 249 -3.16 -1.54 -9.66
CA ALA A 249 -2.91 -2.93 -9.98
C ALA A 249 -3.10 -3.88 -8.78
N GLU A 250 -3.39 -3.36 -7.59
CA GLU A 250 -3.71 -4.22 -6.44
C GLU A 250 -5.02 -4.96 -6.70
N PRO A 251 -5.05 -6.29 -6.55
CA PRO A 251 -6.29 -7.03 -6.68
C PRO A 251 -7.24 -6.69 -5.53
N ASP A 252 -8.53 -6.69 -5.85
CA ASP A 252 -9.60 -6.42 -4.92
C ASP A 252 -9.67 -7.51 -3.82
N ALA A 253 -9.88 -7.11 -2.57
CA ALA A 253 -10.00 -8.02 -1.43
C ALA A 253 -11.07 -9.06 -1.66
N ARG A 254 -12.13 -8.60 -2.32
CA ARG A 254 -13.35 -9.36 -2.56
C ARG A 254 -13.15 -10.43 -3.62
N THR A 255 -12.02 -10.42 -4.34
CA THR A 255 -11.72 -11.42 -5.38
C THR A 255 -10.85 -12.57 -4.88
N PHE A 256 -10.39 -12.55 -3.62
CA PHE A 256 -9.60 -13.63 -3.06
C PHE A 256 -9.81 -13.81 -1.56
N HIS A 257 -9.36 -14.95 -1.02
CA HIS A 257 -9.32 -15.19 0.42
C HIS A 257 -7.91 -15.54 0.86
N LEU A 258 -7.59 -15.24 2.12
CA LEU A 258 -6.39 -15.74 2.77
C LEU A 258 -6.69 -17.11 3.35
N PHE A 259 -5.68 -17.97 3.48
CA PHE A 259 -5.89 -19.25 4.14
C PHE A 259 -4.65 -19.80 4.79
N GLU A 260 -4.87 -20.66 5.76
CA GLU A 260 -3.85 -21.49 6.37
C GLU A 260 -4.16 -22.98 6.20
N THR A 261 -3.12 -23.79 6.28
CA THR A 261 -3.24 -25.25 6.27
C THR A 261 -2.33 -25.79 7.34
N LEU A 262 -2.92 -26.44 8.34
CA LEU A 262 -2.28 -26.88 9.56
C LEU A 262 -2.44 -28.39 9.70
N ARG A 263 -1.50 -29.00 10.43
CA ARG A 263 -1.64 -30.37 10.93
C ARG A 263 -2.19 -30.30 12.35
N TRP A 264 -3.17 -31.14 12.62
CA TRP A 264 -3.63 -31.48 13.96
C TRP A 264 -3.45 -32.97 14.17
N ASP A 265 -3.00 -33.33 15.36
CA ASP A 265 -2.80 -34.71 15.81
C ASP A 265 -3.59 -34.94 17.11
N PRO A 266 -4.28 -36.08 17.29
CA PRO A 266 -4.98 -36.39 18.54
C PRO A 266 -4.06 -36.41 19.77
N GLU A 267 -2.80 -36.84 19.60
CA GLU A 267 -1.85 -36.97 20.70
C GLU A 267 -1.07 -35.67 20.93
N ASP A 268 -0.55 -35.07 19.86
CA ASP A 268 0.34 -33.89 19.93
C ASP A 268 -0.38 -32.55 19.81
N GLY A 269 -1.66 -32.54 19.41
CA GLY A 269 -2.42 -31.32 19.17
C GLY A 269 -2.01 -30.58 17.89
N TRP A 270 -2.00 -29.25 17.94
CA TRP A 270 -1.75 -28.41 16.76
C TRP A 270 -0.25 -28.22 16.49
N PHE A 271 0.18 -28.57 15.28
CA PHE A 271 1.54 -28.29 14.83
C PHE A 271 1.70 -26.81 14.43
N LEU A 272 2.50 -26.05 15.19
CA LEU A 272 2.87 -24.65 14.93
C LEU A 272 1.69 -23.67 14.84
N LEU A 273 0.62 -23.86 15.63
CA LEU A 273 -0.61 -23.06 15.60
C LEU A 273 -0.35 -21.55 15.58
N ASP A 274 0.44 -21.06 16.53
CA ASP A 274 0.70 -19.62 16.68
C ASP A 274 1.39 -19.04 15.44
N ARG A 275 2.37 -19.75 14.86
CA ARG A 275 3.05 -19.29 13.65
C ARG A 275 2.09 -19.20 12.45
N HIS A 276 1.13 -20.13 12.35
CA HIS A 276 0.10 -20.08 11.32
C HIS A 276 -0.83 -18.87 11.52
N ILE A 277 -1.28 -18.62 12.75
CA ILE A 277 -2.10 -17.45 13.07
C ILE A 277 -1.34 -16.15 12.77
N ASP A 278 -0.07 -16.07 13.16
CA ASP A 278 0.78 -14.90 12.93
C ASP A 278 0.95 -14.60 11.44
N ARG A 279 1.19 -15.63 10.62
CA ARG A 279 1.30 -15.45 9.17
C ARG A 279 -0.01 -14.98 8.54
N LEU A 280 -1.13 -15.53 9.00
CA LEU A 280 -2.44 -15.12 8.53
C LEU A 280 -2.74 -13.66 8.92
N LEU A 281 -2.45 -13.28 10.18
CA LEU A 281 -2.57 -11.90 10.67
C LEU A 281 -1.69 -10.93 9.88
N ARG A 282 -0.43 -11.27 9.63
CA ARG A 282 0.47 -10.44 8.80
C ARG A 282 -0.11 -10.23 7.40
N SER A 283 -0.62 -11.30 6.79
CA SER A 283 -1.25 -11.23 5.46
C SER A 283 -2.55 -10.42 5.50
N ALA A 284 -3.36 -10.58 6.56
CA ALA A 284 -4.59 -9.83 6.75
C ALA A 284 -4.31 -8.33 6.86
N ARG A 285 -3.30 -7.93 7.65
CA ARG A 285 -2.87 -6.52 7.74
C ARG A 285 -2.34 -5.99 6.41
N TYR A 286 -1.49 -6.75 5.73
CA TYR A 286 -0.92 -6.35 4.44
C TYR A 286 -2.01 -6.08 3.41
N PHE A 287 -3.01 -6.96 3.33
CA PHE A 287 -4.13 -6.84 2.40
C PHE A 287 -5.36 -6.13 3.00
N GLY A 288 -5.30 -5.55 4.21
CA GLY A 288 -6.45 -4.87 4.82
C GLY A 288 -7.70 -5.73 5.04
N PHE A 289 -7.56 -7.02 5.35
CA PHE A 289 -8.66 -7.86 5.80
C PHE A 289 -9.06 -7.47 7.24
N PRO A 290 -10.36 -7.39 7.57
CA PRO A 290 -10.80 -7.08 8.94
C PRO A 290 -10.39 -8.17 9.93
N THR A 291 -9.74 -7.79 11.04
CA THR A 291 -9.35 -8.73 12.11
C THR A 291 -9.79 -8.30 13.51
N ALA A 292 -10.51 -7.17 13.64
CA ALA A 292 -10.85 -6.52 14.91
C ALA A 292 -9.63 -6.16 15.79
N THR A 293 -9.10 -7.10 16.56
CA THR A 293 -7.84 -6.99 17.31
C THR A 293 -7.08 -8.33 17.22
N ASP A 294 -5.76 -8.31 17.43
CA ASP A 294 -4.94 -9.53 17.39
C ASP A 294 -5.45 -10.61 18.36
N THR A 295 -5.84 -10.19 19.57
CA THR A 295 -6.36 -11.09 20.59
C THR A 295 -7.67 -11.75 20.14
N LEU A 296 -8.65 -10.94 19.70
CA LEU A 296 -9.94 -11.46 19.24
C LEU A 296 -9.78 -12.35 18.00
N PHE A 297 -8.87 -12.00 17.09
CA PHE A 297 -8.60 -12.80 15.92
C PHE A 297 -8.01 -14.17 16.29
N ARG A 298 -7.04 -14.21 17.21
CA ARG A 298 -6.45 -15.47 17.71
C ARG A 298 -7.51 -16.37 18.34
N GLU A 299 -8.36 -15.80 19.19
CA GLU A 299 -9.47 -16.52 19.83
C GLU A 299 -10.47 -17.08 18.80
N ALA A 300 -10.86 -16.26 17.82
CA ALA A 300 -11.76 -16.68 16.74
C ALA A 300 -11.15 -17.79 15.89
N PHE A 301 -9.86 -17.68 15.55
CA PHE A 301 -9.13 -18.69 14.80
C PHE A 301 -9.04 -20.00 15.56
N ALA A 302 -8.62 -19.97 16.83
CA ALA A 302 -8.52 -21.16 17.67
C ALA A 302 -9.89 -21.84 17.86
N THR A 303 -10.95 -21.05 18.05
CA THR A 303 -12.33 -21.56 18.15
C THR A 303 -12.75 -22.26 16.86
N CYS A 304 -12.53 -21.63 15.70
CA CYS A 304 -12.82 -22.22 14.40
C CYS A 304 -12.01 -23.52 14.19
N ALA A 305 -10.72 -23.50 14.49
CA ALA A 305 -9.83 -24.65 14.35
C ALA A 305 -10.27 -25.83 15.21
N ASN A 306 -10.49 -25.60 16.50
CA ASN A 306 -10.88 -26.64 17.47
C ASN A 306 -12.24 -27.25 17.14
N ALA A 307 -13.19 -26.45 16.65
CA ALA A 307 -14.50 -26.95 16.23
C ALA A 307 -14.38 -27.97 15.08
N LEU A 308 -13.41 -27.81 14.17
CA LEU A 308 -13.20 -28.71 13.03
C LEU A 308 -12.63 -30.08 13.40
N VAL A 309 -12.03 -30.21 14.58
CA VAL A 309 -11.38 -31.45 15.05
C VAL A 309 -11.97 -31.99 16.36
N ALA A 310 -13.04 -31.39 16.88
CA ALA A 310 -13.63 -31.74 18.18
C ALA A 310 -14.05 -33.21 18.31
N GLN A 311 -14.31 -33.90 17.19
CA GLN A 311 -14.70 -35.32 17.14
C GLN A 311 -13.69 -36.18 16.37
N ALA A 312 -12.50 -35.65 16.07
CA ALA A 312 -11.47 -36.38 15.35
C ALA A 312 -10.67 -37.27 16.30
N ASP A 313 -10.42 -38.50 15.88
CA ASP A 313 -9.62 -39.53 16.54
C ASP A 313 -8.35 -39.90 15.75
N GLU A 314 -8.21 -39.35 14.55
CA GLU A 314 -7.06 -39.52 13.65
C GLU A 314 -6.50 -38.16 13.23
N ALA A 315 -5.22 -38.12 12.86
CA ALA A 315 -4.54 -36.92 12.41
C ALA A 315 -5.26 -36.25 11.23
N ARG A 316 -5.44 -34.92 11.32
CA ARG A 316 -6.18 -34.11 10.34
C ARG A 316 -5.29 -33.07 9.68
N ARG A 317 -5.51 -32.88 8.39
CA ARG A 317 -5.10 -31.67 7.67
C ARG A 317 -6.26 -30.69 7.71
N VAL A 318 -6.08 -29.59 8.41
CA VAL A 318 -7.11 -28.57 8.61
C VAL A 318 -6.79 -27.36 7.76
N ARG A 319 -7.76 -26.91 6.97
CA ARG A 319 -7.66 -25.69 6.18
C ARG A 319 -8.64 -24.66 6.72
N ILE A 320 -8.13 -23.48 7.07
CA ILE A 320 -8.94 -22.35 7.56
C ILE A 320 -8.75 -21.18 6.61
N GLN A 321 -9.83 -20.55 6.21
CA GLN A 321 -9.92 -19.45 5.26
C GLN A 321 -10.42 -18.20 5.97
N LEU A 322 -9.86 -17.05 5.59
CA LEU A 322 -10.32 -15.72 5.99
C LEU A 322 -10.84 -15.00 4.74
N ASP A 323 -12.13 -14.69 4.72
CA ASP A 323 -12.77 -13.94 3.64
C ASP A 323 -12.66 -12.43 3.80
N ALA A 324 -13.03 -11.69 2.75
CA ALA A 324 -12.93 -10.23 2.70
C ALA A 324 -13.77 -9.51 3.76
N ASP A 325 -14.80 -10.17 4.32
CA ASP A 325 -15.66 -9.64 5.38
C ASP A 325 -15.07 -9.90 6.77
N GLY A 326 -13.92 -10.58 6.86
CA GLY A 326 -13.24 -10.91 8.10
C GLY A 326 -13.76 -12.19 8.77
N ARG A 327 -14.54 -13.02 8.07
CA ARG A 327 -15.06 -14.28 8.63
C ARG A 327 -14.10 -15.42 8.40
N LEU A 328 -13.96 -16.25 9.43
CA LEU A 328 -13.18 -17.48 9.42
C LEU A 328 -14.11 -18.67 9.17
N HIS A 329 -13.73 -19.53 8.23
CA HIS A 329 -14.38 -20.81 7.97
C HIS A 329 -13.33 -21.83 7.55
N GLY A 330 -13.63 -23.12 7.68
CA GLY A 330 -12.64 -24.13 7.35
C GLY A 330 -13.21 -25.52 7.18
N GLN A 331 -12.30 -26.44 6.89
CA GLN A 331 -12.58 -27.86 6.73
C GLN A 331 -11.42 -28.68 7.27
N ALA A 332 -11.73 -29.84 7.83
CA ALA A 332 -10.75 -30.85 8.22
C ALA A 332 -10.90 -32.07 7.31
N VAL A 333 -9.77 -32.61 6.84
CA VAL A 333 -9.72 -33.88 6.10
C VAL A 333 -8.68 -34.79 6.73
N LEU A 334 -8.76 -36.09 6.50
CA LEU A 334 -7.74 -37.04 6.96
C LEU A 334 -6.36 -36.63 6.41
N LEU A 335 -5.35 -36.66 7.27
CA LEU A 335 -3.98 -36.40 6.87
C LEU A 335 -3.44 -37.61 6.12
N THR A 336 -3.27 -37.50 4.79
CA THR A 336 -2.66 -38.55 3.99
C THR A 336 -1.15 -38.41 3.96
N GLN A 337 -0.42 -39.53 3.99
CA GLN A 337 1.02 -39.52 3.83
C GLN A 337 1.42 -38.97 2.46
N THR A 338 2.51 -38.20 2.44
CA THR A 338 3.13 -37.74 1.19
C THR A 338 3.95 -38.88 0.60
N VAL A 339 3.81 -39.10 -0.71
CA VAL A 339 4.63 -40.07 -1.44
C VAL A 339 6.07 -39.56 -1.46
N ASN A 340 7.00 -40.36 -0.94
CA ASN A 340 8.42 -40.07 -0.95
C ASN A 340 9.21 -41.33 -1.39
N PRO A 341 10.17 -41.20 -2.32
CA PRO A 341 10.49 -40.00 -3.09
C PRO A 341 9.35 -39.63 -4.08
N PHE A 342 9.25 -38.35 -4.44
CA PHE A 342 8.38 -37.85 -5.51
C PHE A 342 9.21 -37.25 -6.65
N ARG A 343 8.60 -37.11 -7.83
CA ARG A 343 9.19 -36.44 -8.98
C ARG A 343 8.69 -35.01 -9.05
N ALA A 344 9.63 -34.08 -9.21
CA ALA A 344 9.34 -32.69 -9.46
C ALA A 344 9.90 -32.24 -10.81
N ARG A 345 9.29 -31.21 -11.38
CA ARG A 345 9.80 -30.51 -12.57
C ARG A 345 10.02 -29.03 -12.25
N LEU A 346 11.03 -28.43 -12.83
CA LEU A 346 11.19 -26.98 -12.80
C LEU A 346 10.05 -26.31 -13.57
N ALA A 347 9.54 -25.20 -13.05
CA ALA A 347 8.52 -24.39 -13.72
C ALA A 347 8.96 -24.02 -15.14
N SER A 348 8.00 -23.87 -16.05
CA SER A 348 8.21 -23.44 -17.43
C SER A 348 8.50 -21.94 -17.55
N ARG A 349 8.10 -21.15 -16.54
CA ARG A 349 8.26 -19.69 -16.51
C ARG A 349 8.71 -19.23 -15.13
N PRO A 350 9.53 -18.18 -15.04
CA PRO A 350 9.93 -17.62 -13.76
C PRO A 350 8.76 -16.91 -13.08
N VAL A 351 8.74 -16.91 -11.76
CA VAL A 351 7.94 -15.97 -10.96
C VAL A 351 8.68 -14.62 -10.90
N LEU A 352 7.96 -13.54 -10.63
CA LEU A 352 8.58 -12.23 -10.36
C LEU A 352 8.80 -12.11 -8.85
N ALA A 353 10.05 -11.99 -8.40
CA ALA A 353 10.37 -11.99 -6.96
C ALA A 353 9.67 -10.86 -6.18
N SER A 354 9.37 -9.76 -6.87
CA SER A 354 8.62 -8.61 -6.33
C SER A 354 7.11 -8.81 -6.28
N HIS A 355 6.57 -9.94 -6.75
CA HIS A 355 5.13 -10.17 -6.81
C HIS A 355 4.57 -10.37 -5.39
N PRO A 356 3.65 -9.50 -4.92
CA PRO A 356 3.27 -9.44 -3.50
C PRO A 356 2.66 -10.76 -3.01
N PHE A 357 1.87 -11.44 -3.85
CA PHE A 357 1.23 -12.70 -3.50
C PHE A 357 2.17 -13.88 -3.29
N LEU A 358 3.45 -13.80 -3.69
CA LEU A 358 4.42 -14.83 -3.33
C LEU A 358 4.67 -14.86 -1.82
N ARG A 359 4.43 -13.74 -1.10
CA ARG A 359 4.67 -13.60 0.35
C ARG A 359 3.50 -14.00 1.23
N HIS A 360 2.37 -14.32 0.62
CA HIS A 360 1.13 -14.50 1.34
C HIS A 360 0.40 -15.74 0.86
N LYS A 361 -0.13 -16.50 1.81
CA LYS A 361 -0.89 -17.70 1.50
C LYS A 361 -2.32 -17.32 1.15
N THR A 362 -2.59 -17.18 -0.15
CA THR A 362 -3.87 -16.69 -0.67
C THR A 362 -4.42 -17.63 -1.74
N SER A 363 -5.72 -17.50 -2.04
CA SER A 363 -6.34 -18.19 -3.16
C SER A 363 -5.86 -17.75 -4.55
N VAL A 364 -5.14 -16.63 -4.65
CA VAL A 364 -4.50 -16.19 -5.90
C VAL A 364 -3.26 -17.05 -6.12
N ARG A 365 -3.36 -18.02 -7.03
CA ARG A 365 -2.29 -18.99 -7.32
C ARG A 365 -1.83 -19.02 -8.78
N GLN A 366 -2.27 -18.06 -9.59
CA GLN A 366 -1.98 -17.98 -11.04
C GLN A 366 -0.47 -17.96 -11.35
N MET A 367 0.34 -17.35 -10.49
CA MET A 367 1.81 -17.36 -10.60
C MET A 367 2.43 -18.75 -10.43
N TYR A 368 1.71 -19.67 -9.79
CA TYR A 368 2.11 -21.07 -9.61
C TYR A 368 1.45 -22.01 -10.63
N GLU A 369 0.57 -21.50 -11.50
CA GLU A 369 -0.10 -22.32 -12.51
C GLU A 369 0.89 -22.71 -13.60
N ASP A 370 1.30 -23.98 -13.55
CA ASP A 370 2.17 -24.59 -14.55
C ASP A 370 1.59 -25.95 -14.93
N PRO A 371 1.52 -26.31 -16.24
CA PRO A 371 1.08 -27.63 -16.65
C PRO A 371 1.85 -28.74 -15.94
N ARG A 372 1.13 -29.64 -15.27
CA ARG A 372 1.71 -30.82 -14.61
C ARG A 372 1.57 -32.04 -15.53
N PRO A 373 2.68 -32.54 -16.12
CA PRO A 373 2.65 -33.76 -16.92
C PRO A 373 2.33 -34.99 -16.07
N HIS A 374 1.93 -36.08 -16.73
CA HIS A 374 1.72 -37.36 -16.04
C HIS A 374 3.01 -37.84 -15.36
N GLY A 375 2.92 -38.23 -14.09
CA GLY A 375 4.06 -38.73 -13.30
C GLY A 375 4.98 -37.63 -12.73
N VAL A 376 4.49 -36.39 -12.64
CA VAL A 376 5.12 -35.29 -11.89
C VAL A 376 4.18 -34.88 -10.77
N GLU A 377 4.61 -35.05 -9.53
CA GLU A 377 3.80 -34.72 -8.36
C GLU A 377 3.84 -33.22 -8.02
N GLU A 378 5.01 -32.58 -8.18
CA GLU A 378 5.23 -31.19 -7.78
C GLU A 378 5.99 -30.36 -8.83
N ILE A 379 5.81 -29.03 -8.74
CA ILE A 379 6.53 -28.06 -9.55
C ILE A 379 7.44 -27.25 -8.64
N LEU A 380 8.72 -27.20 -8.99
CA LEU A 380 9.71 -26.34 -8.35
C LEU A 380 9.77 -25.01 -9.09
N HIS A 381 9.56 -23.91 -8.38
CA HIS A 381 9.59 -22.57 -8.96
C HIS A 381 10.98 -21.93 -8.87
N TYR A 382 11.21 -20.93 -9.72
CA TYR A 382 12.40 -20.09 -9.76
C TYR A 382 12.01 -18.66 -10.16
N ASN A 383 12.84 -17.67 -9.83
CA ASN A 383 12.56 -16.26 -10.11
C ASN A 383 13.21 -15.76 -11.42
N GLU A 384 12.99 -14.49 -11.76
CA GLU A 384 13.53 -13.85 -12.97
C GLU A 384 15.06 -13.80 -13.04
N ASN A 385 15.76 -14.02 -11.91
CA ASN A 385 17.22 -14.09 -11.83
C ASN A 385 17.76 -15.52 -11.94
N GLY A 386 16.88 -16.53 -12.10
CA GLY A 386 17.27 -17.94 -12.16
C GLY A 386 17.46 -18.60 -10.79
N GLU A 387 17.08 -17.94 -9.69
CA GLU A 387 17.21 -18.49 -8.34
C GLU A 387 16.01 -19.39 -8.02
N LEU A 388 16.27 -20.58 -7.47
CA LEU A 388 15.21 -21.49 -7.00
C LEU A 388 14.45 -20.86 -5.82
N THR A 389 13.14 -21.11 -5.74
CA THR A 389 12.27 -20.55 -4.69
C THR A 389 11.62 -21.64 -3.83
N GLU A 390 10.46 -22.15 -4.23
CA GLU A 390 9.68 -23.13 -3.47
C GLU A 390 8.83 -24.04 -4.37
N PHE A 391 8.20 -25.05 -3.78
CA PHE A 391 7.22 -25.90 -4.43
C PHE A 391 5.80 -25.34 -4.26
N GLY A 392 4.84 -25.86 -5.04
CA GLY A 392 3.45 -25.44 -4.97
C GLY A 392 2.80 -25.65 -3.60
N ILE A 393 3.24 -26.64 -2.83
CA ILE A 393 2.71 -26.93 -1.49
C ILE A 393 3.77 -27.08 -0.39
N GLY A 394 5.03 -26.74 -0.67
CA GLY A 394 6.14 -26.98 0.25
C GLY A 394 7.34 -26.08 0.03
N ASN A 395 8.19 -25.96 1.06
CA ASN A 395 9.45 -25.23 0.96
C ASN A 395 10.55 -26.12 0.35
N LEU A 396 11.54 -25.50 -0.29
CA LEU A 396 12.74 -26.19 -0.77
C LEU A 396 13.83 -26.18 0.32
N VAL A 397 14.40 -27.36 0.58
CA VAL A 397 15.65 -27.52 1.33
C VAL A 397 16.59 -28.34 0.47
N LEU A 398 17.82 -27.84 0.28
CA LEU A 398 18.88 -28.51 -0.47
C LEU A 398 19.94 -28.96 0.52
N ASP A 399 20.50 -30.16 0.29
CA ASP A 399 21.73 -30.61 0.93
C ASP A 399 22.87 -30.33 -0.05
N ILE A 400 23.74 -29.38 0.29
CA ILE A 400 24.89 -28.97 -0.52
C ILE A 400 26.12 -29.14 0.35
N ASP A 401 27.01 -30.06 -0.04
CA ASP A 401 28.24 -30.37 0.68
C ASP A 401 28.04 -30.69 2.18
N GLY A 402 26.88 -31.27 2.53
CA GLY A 402 26.52 -31.61 3.92
C GLY A 402 25.87 -30.49 4.70
N GLU A 403 25.67 -29.31 4.09
CA GLU A 403 24.93 -28.19 4.67
C GLU A 403 23.50 -28.14 4.12
N ARG A 404 22.52 -27.99 5.01
CA ARG A 404 21.11 -27.82 4.64
C ARG A 404 20.81 -26.35 4.44
N VAL A 405 20.54 -25.97 3.20
CA VAL A 405 20.23 -24.58 2.82
C VAL A 405 18.83 -24.47 2.23
N THR A 406 18.22 -23.30 2.37
CA THR A 406 16.91 -22.97 1.78
C THR A 406 16.99 -21.58 1.15
N PRO A 407 16.30 -21.32 0.03
CA PRO A 407 16.35 -20.00 -0.60
C PRO A 407 15.96 -18.88 0.38
N PRO A 408 16.64 -17.72 0.32
CA PRO A 408 16.34 -16.59 1.19
C PRO A 408 14.98 -15.99 0.84
N LEU A 409 14.36 -15.27 1.77
CA LEU A 409 13.10 -14.60 1.47
C LEU A 409 13.27 -13.68 0.26
N CYS A 410 14.33 -12.89 0.11
CA CYS A 410 14.52 -11.98 -1.03
C CYS A 410 14.33 -12.62 -2.44
N ALA A 411 14.49 -13.94 -2.60
CA ALA A 411 14.24 -14.66 -3.85
C ALA A 411 12.77 -14.69 -4.31
N GLY A 412 11.80 -14.32 -3.45
CA GLY A 412 10.39 -14.23 -3.82
C GLY A 412 9.60 -15.50 -3.54
N LEU A 413 9.41 -15.83 -2.26
CA LEU A 413 8.72 -17.04 -1.80
C LEU A 413 7.93 -16.82 -0.51
N LEU A 414 7.04 -17.76 -0.21
CA LEU A 414 6.19 -17.73 0.97
C LEU A 414 7.03 -17.96 2.24
N PRO A 415 6.95 -17.08 3.25
CA PRO A 415 7.53 -17.35 4.57
C PRO A 415 6.82 -18.56 5.22
N GLY A 416 7.32 -19.76 4.92
CA GLY A 416 6.83 -21.04 5.44
C GLY A 416 6.89 -21.07 6.96
N THR A 417 5.82 -21.52 7.63
CA THR A 417 5.77 -21.61 9.09
C THR A 417 6.80 -22.58 9.63
N PHE A 418 6.92 -23.76 9.01
CA PHE A 418 7.94 -24.74 9.38
C PHE A 418 9.35 -24.33 8.94
N ARG A 419 9.50 -23.69 7.75
CA ARG A 419 10.77 -23.08 7.35
C ARG A 419 11.29 -22.10 8.40
N ALA A 420 10.42 -21.26 8.97
CA ALA A 420 10.79 -20.30 10.02
C ALA A 420 10.99 -20.92 11.41
N GLU A 421 10.62 -22.19 11.61
CA GLU A 421 10.96 -22.95 12.82
C GLU A 421 12.34 -23.59 12.71
N LEU A 422 12.77 -23.91 11.49
CA LEU A 422 14.04 -24.58 11.21
C LEU A 422 15.23 -23.62 11.03
N LEU A 423 14.96 -22.33 10.78
CA LEU A 423 15.93 -21.25 10.70
C LEU A 423 15.97 -20.48 12.02
#